data_AF-A0A1A8R219-F1
#
_entry.id   AF-A0A1A8R219-F1
#
_cell.length_a   1.000
_cell.length_b   1.000
_cell.length_c   1.000
_cell.angle_alpha   90.00
_cell.angle_beta   90.00
_cell.angle_gamma   90.00
#
_symmetry.space_group_name_H-M   'P 1'
#
loop_
_entity.id
_entity.type
_entity.pdbx_description
1 polymer ?
#
loop_
_entity_poly.entity_id
_entity_poly.type
_entity_poly.pdbx_seq_one_letter_code
_entity_poly.pdbx_strand_id
1 'polypeptide(L)'
;EKQKLLGVSQTEIRQKCQERMKELEELKTAVDSLKNSAQRAMVESQKMFEDMIRSIERMRSEVTKLIGINEKAAFNQAETLIERLEQEIDELKKKESGLKQLYSTEDHIHFLQNFNYLCTPTDDGFIPKVTVNPDFSFGAVRKAVAEIKERLEEFGREELLKISKTVNEVPVYTTESRTLERRSRGKEMTSMVVDNTPPPEPKTRA
;
A
#
# COMPACT_ATOMS: atom_id res chain seq x y z
N GLU A 1 -25.31 43.48 -56.74
CA GLU A 1 -24.11 43.14 -55.94
C GLU A 1 -24.42 42.63 -54.53
N LYS A 2 -25.15 43.39 -53.69
CA LYS A 2 -25.47 43.00 -52.30
C LYS A 2 -26.13 41.62 -52.13
N GLN A 3 -27.01 41.22 -53.06
CA GLN A 3 -27.70 39.93 -53.01
C GLN A 3 -26.78 38.72 -53.25
N LYS A 4 -25.73 38.87 -54.09
CA LYS A 4 -24.69 37.84 -54.27
C LYS A 4 -23.84 37.70 -53.00
N LEU A 5 -23.48 38.84 -52.38
CA LEU A 5 -22.72 38.88 -51.12
C LEU A 5 -23.47 38.17 -49.97
N LEU A 6 -24.80 38.33 -49.92
CA LEU A 6 -25.66 37.66 -48.94
C LEU A 6 -25.61 36.13 -49.10
N GLY A 7 -25.66 35.61 -50.33
CA GLY A 7 -25.57 34.17 -50.60
C GLY A 7 -24.22 33.57 -50.20
N VAL A 8 -23.11 34.28 -50.44
CA VAL A 8 -21.77 33.87 -50.00
C VAL A 8 -21.70 33.83 -48.47
N SER A 9 -22.15 34.88 -47.80
CA SER A 9 -22.20 34.96 -46.34
C SER A 9 -23.05 33.85 -45.72
N GLN A 10 -24.22 33.56 -46.30
CA GLN A 10 -25.09 32.47 -45.85
C GLN A 10 -24.40 31.10 -45.96
N THR A 11 -23.62 30.88 -47.02
CA THR A 11 -22.89 29.62 -47.23
C THR A 11 -21.73 29.49 -46.24
N GLU A 12 -20.99 30.57 -46.00
CA GLU A 12 -19.89 30.61 -45.02
C GLU A 12 -20.39 30.37 -43.59
N ILE A 13 -21.50 31.00 -43.19
CA ILE A 13 -22.11 30.79 -41.88
C ILE A 13 -22.59 29.33 -41.73
N ARG A 14 -23.19 28.76 -42.77
CA ARG A 14 -23.65 27.37 -42.75
C ARG A 14 -22.49 26.39 -42.57
N GLN A 15 -21.38 26.60 -43.30
CA GLN A 15 -20.17 25.80 -43.16
C GLN A 15 -19.60 25.90 -41.74
N LYS A 16 -19.43 27.12 -41.20
CA LYS A 16 -18.96 27.31 -39.81
C LYS A 16 -19.87 26.64 -38.79
N CYS A 17 -21.18 26.68 -39.01
CA CYS A 17 -22.14 26.01 -38.14
C CYS A 17 -21.92 24.49 -38.12
N GLN A 18 -21.71 23.87 -39.28
CA GLN A 18 -21.42 22.44 -39.40
C GLN A 18 -20.09 22.06 -38.74
N GLU A 19 -19.02 22.83 -38.96
CA GLU A 19 -17.72 22.64 -38.29
C GLU A 19 -17.86 22.69 -36.76
N ARG A 20 -18.61 23.69 -36.24
CA ARG A 20 -18.84 23.84 -34.80
C ARG A 20 -19.73 22.74 -34.21
N MET A 21 -20.69 22.20 -34.97
CA MET A 21 -21.46 21.02 -34.52
C MET A 21 -20.57 19.79 -34.40
N LYS A 22 -19.66 19.57 -35.37
CA LYS A 22 -18.71 18.46 -35.34
C LYS A 22 -17.77 18.56 -34.13
N GLU A 23 -17.17 19.73 -33.91
CA GLU A 23 -16.29 19.96 -32.75
C GLU A 23 -17.01 19.79 -31.41
N LEU A 24 -18.28 20.21 -31.33
CA LEU A 24 -19.10 20.00 -30.13
C LEU A 24 -19.31 18.52 -29.84
N GLU A 25 -19.57 17.71 -30.87
CA GLU A 25 -19.83 16.28 -30.71
C GLU A 25 -18.55 15.50 -30.36
N GLU A 26 -17.43 15.85 -30.98
CA GLU A 26 -16.11 15.31 -30.63
C GLU A 26 -15.76 15.65 -29.18
N LEU A 27 -16.01 16.88 -28.74
CA LEU A 27 -15.76 17.30 -27.35
C LEU A 27 -16.65 16.55 -26.35
N LYS A 28 -17.94 16.38 -26.62
CA LYS A 28 -18.84 15.59 -25.76
C LYS A 28 -18.34 14.16 -25.61
N THR A 29 -17.98 13.53 -26.73
CA THR A 29 -17.46 12.15 -26.75
C THR A 29 -16.17 12.03 -25.93
N ALA A 30 -15.26 13.00 -26.06
CA ALA A 30 -14.02 13.04 -25.29
C ALA A 30 -14.28 13.19 -23.78
N VAL A 31 -15.21 14.05 -23.39
CA VAL A 31 -15.60 14.25 -21.98
C VAL A 31 -16.23 12.99 -21.37
N ASP A 32 -17.12 12.32 -22.11
CA ASP A 32 -17.73 11.07 -21.65
C ASP A 32 -16.69 9.94 -21.52
N SER A 33 -15.77 9.85 -22.48
CA SER A 33 -14.65 8.89 -22.42
C SER A 33 -13.76 9.13 -21.20
N LEU A 34 -13.41 10.39 -20.91
CA LEU A 34 -12.65 10.75 -19.71
C LEU A 34 -13.38 10.34 -18.43
N LYS A 35 -14.67 10.65 -18.30
CA LYS A 35 -15.46 10.29 -17.13
C LYS A 35 -15.45 8.78 -16.89
N ASN A 36 -15.64 8.00 -17.95
CA ASN A 36 -15.61 6.54 -17.87
C ASN A 36 -14.22 6.00 -17.52
N SER A 37 -13.17 6.58 -18.11
CA SER A 37 -11.77 6.23 -17.82
C SER A 37 -11.41 6.52 -16.35
N ALA A 38 -11.76 7.70 -15.84
CA ALA A 38 -11.54 8.08 -14.45
C ALA A 38 -12.26 7.14 -13.48
N GLN A 39 -13.55 6.86 -13.73
CA GLN A 39 -14.31 5.94 -12.88
C GLN A 39 -13.71 4.53 -12.87
N ARG A 40 -13.24 4.03 -14.02
CA ARG A 40 -12.57 2.73 -14.12
C ARG A 40 -11.29 2.72 -13.29
N ALA A 41 -10.42 3.71 -13.46
CA ALA A 41 -9.17 3.83 -12.71
C ALA A 41 -9.43 3.89 -11.20
N MET A 42 -10.47 4.60 -10.75
CA MET A 42 -10.88 4.64 -9.35
C MET A 42 -11.30 3.27 -8.81
N VAL A 43 -12.15 2.54 -9.54
CA VAL A 43 -12.62 1.21 -9.09
C VAL A 43 -11.49 0.19 -9.07
N GLU A 44 -10.63 0.19 -10.11
CA GLU A 44 -9.50 -0.73 -10.20
C GLU A 44 -8.46 -0.45 -9.11
N SER A 45 -8.12 0.82 -8.87
CA SER A 45 -7.20 1.20 -7.79
C SER A 45 -7.76 0.86 -6.40
N GLN A 46 -9.04 1.10 -6.16
CA GLN A 46 -9.71 0.71 -4.92
C GLN A 46 -9.60 -0.80 -4.65
N LYS A 47 -9.84 -1.62 -5.68
CA LYS A 47 -9.69 -3.09 -5.58
C LYS A 47 -8.25 -3.49 -5.24
N MET A 48 -7.25 -2.86 -5.86
CA MET A 48 -5.83 -3.12 -5.56
C MET A 48 -5.50 -2.76 -4.10
N PHE A 49 -5.99 -1.64 -3.59
CA PHE A 49 -5.80 -1.28 -2.18
C PHE A 49 -6.46 -2.30 -1.23
N GLU A 50 -7.66 -2.78 -1.54
CA GLU A 50 -8.31 -3.83 -0.76
C GLU A 50 -7.52 -5.15 -0.73
N ASP A 51 -6.93 -5.55 -1.87
CA ASP A 51 -6.05 -6.73 -1.94
C ASP A 51 -4.78 -6.57 -1.09
N MET A 52 -4.21 -5.36 -1.06
CA MET A 52 -3.07 -5.03 -0.21
C MET A 52 -3.45 -5.07 1.28
N ILE A 53 -4.58 -4.48 1.66
CA ILE A 53 -5.09 -4.52 3.04
C ILE A 53 -5.27 -5.97 3.51
N ARG A 54 -5.93 -6.82 2.69
CA ARG A 54 -6.09 -8.25 2.98
C ARG A 54 -4.74 -8.96 3.18
N SER A 55 -3.71 -8.54 2.43
CA SER A 55 -2.37 -9.13 2.56
C SER A 55 -1.66 -8.72 3.84
N ILE A 56 -1.82 -7.47 4.27
CA ILE A 56 -1.33 -6.99 5.56
C ILE A 56 -2.06 -7.70 6.72
N GLU A 57 -3.36 -7.92 6.62
CA GLU A 57 -4.13 -8.65 7.63
C GLU A 57 -3.71 -10.12 7.75
N ARG A 58 -3.41 -10.77 6.62
CA ARG A 58 -2.83 -12.13 6.62
C ARG A 58 -1.47 -12.15 7.31
N MET A 59 -0.59 -11.20 6.96
CA MET A 59 0.73 -11.08 7.60
C MET A 59 0.62 -10.83 9.11
N ARG A 60 -0.30 -9.94 9.54
CA ARG A 60 -0.61 -9.72 10.96
C ARG A 60 -0.99 -11.03 11.66
N SER A 61 -1.89 -11.80 11.05
CA SER A 61 -2.39 -13.05 11.61
C SER A 61 -1.29 -14.10 11.77
N GLU A 62 -0.38 -14.21 10.79
CA GLU A 62 0.78 -15.11 10.89
C GLU A 62 1.77 -14.69 11.97
N VAL A 63 2.09 -13.39 12.08
CA VAL A 63 2.97 -12.90 13.16
C VAL A 63 2.40 -13.22 14.53
N THR A 64 1.11 -12.94 14.75
CA THR A 64 0.43 -13.27 16.02
C THR A 64 0.45 -14.76 16.31
N LYS A 65 0.19 -15.58 15.28
CA LYS A 65 0.19 -17.04 15.40
C LYS A 65 1.58 -17.58 15.77
N LEU A 66 2.64 -17.08 15.13
CA LEU A 66 4.01 -17.49 15.44
C LEU A 66 4.41 -17.15 16.88
N ILE A 67 4.04 -15.96 17.36
CA ILE A 67 4.26 -15.56 18.75
C ILE A 67 3.51 -16.52 19.70
N GLY A 68 2.22 -16.74 19.45
CA GLY A 68 1.40 -17.60 20.31
C GLY A 68 1.84 -19.07 20.34
N ILE A 69 2.31 -19.61 19.20
CA ILE A 69 2.86 -20.98 19.15
C ILE A 69 4.13 -21.07 20.00
N ASN A 70 5.06 -20.11 19.84
CA ASN A 70 6.30 -20.11 20.60
C ASN A 70 6.06 -19.90 22.10
N GLU A 71 5.19 -18.96 22.47
CA GLU A 71 4.78 -18.69 23.85
C GLU A 71 4.20 -19.94 24.51
N LYS A 72 3.23 -20.59 23.86
CA LYS A 72 2.59 -21.79 24.40
C LYS A 72 3.57 -22.95 24.58
N ALA A 73 4.47 -23.15 23.61
CA ALA A 73 5.50 -24.19 23.71
C ALA A 73 6.47 -23.92 24.86
N ALA A 74 6.93 -22.68 25.00
CA ALA A 74 7.82 -22.27 26.09
C ALA A 74 7.13 -22.40 27.46
N PHE A 75 5.86 -22.00 27.56
CA PHE A 75 5.08 -22.11 28.79
C PHE A 75 4.93 -23.56 29.24
N ASN A 76 4.50 -24.46 28.36
CA ASN A 76 4.31 -25.88 28.69
C ASN A 76 5.62 -26.54 29.16
N GLN A 77 6.75 -26.19 28.52
CA GLN A 77 8.06 -26.69 28.92
C GLN A 77 8.47 -26.15 30.29
N ALA A 78 8.24 -24.86 30.55
CA ALA A 78 8.57 -24.23 31.82
C ALA A 78 7.72 -24.80 32.97
N GLU A 79 6.41 -24.98 32.76
CA GLU A 79 5.48 -25.55 33.76
C GLU A 79 5.93 -26.95 34.20
N THR A 80 6.26 -27.82 33.22
CA THR A 80 6.77 -29.17 33.52
C THR A 80 8.08 -29.13 34.33
N LEU A 81 8.98 -28.18 34.03
CA LEU A 81 10.23 -28.03 34.79
C LEU A 81 10.01 -27.47 36.20
N ILE A 82 9.07 -26.54 36.36
CA ILE A 82 8.69 -25.97 37.66
C ILE A 82 8.15 -27.07 38.56
N GLU A 83 7.16 -27.85 38.11
CA GLU A 83 6.57 -28.93 38.90
C GLU A 83 7.63 -29.95 39.36
N ARG A 84 8.57 -30.29 38.47
CA ARG A 84 9.66 -31.23 38.79
C ARG A 84 10.62 -30.66 39.84
N LEU A 85 10.98 -29.38 39.72
CA LEU A 85 11.84 -28.70 40.70
C LEU A 85 11.15 -28.55 42.06
N GLU A 86 9.85 -28.27 42.08
CA GLU A 86 9.07 -28.22 43.33
C GLU A 86 9.06 -29.57 44.05
N GLN A 87 8.84 -30.67 43.31
CA GLN A 87 8.92 -32.03 43.86
C GLN A 87 10.29 -32.36 44.43
N GLU A 88 11.36 -32.06 43.68
CA GLU A 88 12.74 -32.30 44.13
C GLU A 88 13.07 -31.50 45.40
N ILE A 89 12.64 -30.23 45.46
CA ILE A 89 12.81 -29.39 46.65
C ILE A 89 12.10 -30.01 47.87
N ASP A 90 10.89 -30.52 47.70
CA ASP A 90 10.12 -31.11 48.79
C ASP A 90 10.73 -32.43 49.28
N GLU A 91 11.25 -33.26 48.37
CA GLU A 91 12.01 -34.46 48.74
C GLU A 91 13.30 -34.12 49.50
N LEU A 92 14.03 -33.11 49.03
CA LEU A 92 15.24 -32.61 49.69
C LEU A 92 14.94 -32.10 51.09
N LYS A 93 13.88 -31.29 51.27
CA LYS A 93 13.43 -30.83 52.60
C LYS A 93 13.05 -31.98 53.52
N LYS A 94 12.36 -33.01 52.99
CA LYS A 94 11.99 -34.20 53.75
C LYS A 94 13.23 -34.97 54.23
N LYS A 95 14.22 -35.17 53.35
CA LYS A 95 15.50 -35.79 53.73
C LYS A 95 16.28 -34.93 54.73
N GLU A 96 16.35 -33.62 54.54
CA GLU A 96 17.01 -32.69 55.46
C GLU A 96 16.39 -32.77 56.87
N SER A 97 15.06 -32.77 56.96
CA SER A 97 14.35 -32.95 58.23
C SER A 97 14.63 -34.31 58.85
N GLY A 98 14.63 -35.38 58.05
CA GLY A 98 14.96 -36.73 58.51
C GLY A 98 16.38 -36.82 59.06
N LEU A 99 17.37 -36.20 58.39
CA LEU A 99 18.76 -36.13 58.83
C LEU A 99 18.89 -35.38 60.16
N LYS A 100 18.20 -34.24 60.34
CA LYS A 100 18.19 -33.48 61.60
C LYS A 100 17.64 -34.31 62.77
N GLN A 101 16.56 -35.06 62.53
CA GLN A 101 15.99 -35.97 63.53
C GLN A 101 16.94 -37.14 63.84
N LEU A 102 17.52 -37.77 62.81
CA LEU A 102 18.45 -38.88 62.96
C LEU A 102 19.72 -38.47 63.72
N TYR A 103 20.24 -37.26 63.48
CA TYR A 103 21.40 -36.73 64.19
C TYR A 103 21.16 -36.53 65.69
N SER A 104 19.92 -36.23 66.07
CA SER A 104 19.54 -35.94 67.46
C SER A 104 19.01 -37.17 68.21
N THR A 105 18.97 -38.35 67.58
CA THR A 105 18.38 -39.55 68.17
C THR A 105 19.35 -40.29 69.08
N GLU A 106 18.86 -40.80 70.21
CA GLU A 106 19.61 -41.72 71.09
C GLU A 106 19.31 -43.20 70.76
N ASP A 107 18.31 -43.47 69.91
CA ASP A 107 17.97 -44.83 69.48
C ASP A 107 18.93 -45.31 68.37
N HIS A 108 19.91 -46.12 68.78
CA HIS A 108 20.92 -46.66 67.87
C HIS A 108 20.34 -47.62 66.81
N ILE A 109 19.21 -48.28 67.06
CA ILE A 109 18.58 -49.16 66.06
C ILE A 109 17.92 -48.30 64.99
N HIS A 110 17.13 -47.29 65.39
CA HIS A 110 16.52 -46.33 64.47
C HIS A 110 17.59 -45.58 63.65
N PHE A 111 18.72 -45.22 64.29
CA PHE A 111 19.88 -44.65 63.63
C PHE A 111 20.37 -45.55 62.48
N LEU A 112 20.74 -46.79 62.79
CA LEU A 112 21.29 -47.73 61.81
C LEU A 112 20.31 -48.07 60.69
N GLN A 113 19.01 -48.14 60.98
CA GLN A 113 17.97 -48.42 59.98
C GLN A 113 17.81 -47.31 58.93
N ASN A 114 17.88 -46.04 59.34
CA ASN A 114 17.58 -44.91 58.46
C ASN A 114 18.83 -44.23 57.88
N PHE A 115 20.02 -44.45 58.47
CA PHE A 115 21.27 -43.81 58.05
C PHE A 115 21.54 -43.98 56.55
N ASN A 116 21.48 -45.22 56.04
CA ASN A 116 21.78 -45.47 54.63
C ASN A 116 20.79 -44.79 53.69
N TYR A 117 19.48 -44.83 53.98
CA TYR A 117 18.48 -44.20 53.12
C TYR A 117 18.64 -42.67 53.06
N LEU A 118 18.89 -42.03 54.20
CA LEU A 118 19.00 -40.58 54.30
C LEU A 118 20.35 -40.03 53.81
N CYS A 119 21.43 -40.78 53.99
CA CYS A 119 22.77 -40.41 53.53
C CYS A 119 23.04 -40.81 52.07
N THR A 120 22.17 -41.62 51.45
CA THR A 120 22.25 -41.86 50.00
C THR A 120 21.88 -40.56 49.28
N PRO A 121 22.74 -40.08 48.36
CA PRO A 121 22.41 -38.93 47.52
C PRO A 121 21.01 -39.09 46.93
N THR A 122 20.19 -38.03 46.99
CA THR A 122 19.03 -37.95 46.10
C THR A 122 19.51 -38.14 44.67
N ASP A 123 18.69 -38.79 43.85
CA ASP A 123 18.97 -38.99 42.43
C ASP A 123 18.83 -37.63 41.71
N ASP A 124 19.80 -36.77 41.96
CA ASP A 124 20.02 -35.45 41.38
C ASP A 124 20.23 -35.50 39.85
N GLY A 125 20.36 -36.70 39.30
CA GLY A 125 20.59 -36.95 37.88
C GLY A 125 19.37 -36.81 36.97
N PHE A 126 18.14 -36.76 37.48
CA PHE A 126 16.96 -36.75 36.62
C PHE A 126 16.56 -35.36 36.10
N ILE A 127 16.85 -34.28 36.84
CA ILE A 127 16.47 -32.91 36.45
C ILE A 127 17.73 -32.14 36.05
N PRO A 128 17.89 -31.77 34.77
CA PRO A 128 19.02 -30.95 34.33
C PRO A 128 19.05 -29.61 35.05
N LYS A 129 20.25 -29.12 35.34
CA LYS A 129 20.44 -27.76 35.86
C LYS A 129 19.78 -26.74 34.92
N VAL A 130 18.82 -25.99 35.45
CA VAL A 130 18.11 -24.94 34.70
C VAL A 130 18.95 -23.66 34.68
N THR A 131 19.12 -23.09 33.49
CA THR A 131 19.68 -21.74 33.31
C THR A 131 18.67 -20.89 32.57
N VAL A 132 18.31 -19.73 33.14
CA VAL A 132 17.36 -18.80 32.51
C VAL A 132 18.07 -18.05 31.40
N ASN A 133 17.49 -18.08 30.19
CA ASN A 133 17.96 -17.25 29.09
C ASN A 133 17.62 -15.77 29.38
N PRO A 134 18.60 -14.86 29.50
CA PRO A 134 18.32 -13.43 29.75
C PRO A 134 17.64 -12.74 28.56
N ASP A 135 17.75 -13.28 27.35
CA ASP A 135 17.25 -12.69 26.10
C ASP A 135 15.89 -13.26 25.66
N PHE A 136 15.06 -13.72 26.59
CA PHE A 136 13.77 -14.38 26.32
C PHE A 136 12.67 -13.50 25.67
N SER A 137 13.01 -12.29 25.23
CA SER A 137 12.05 -11.32 24.73
C SER A 137 11.74 -11.47 23.24
N PHE A 138 10.51 -11.09 22.84
CA PHE A 138 10.13 -10.92 21.43
C PHE A 138 10.55 -9.55 20.85
N GLY A 139 11.61 -8.93 21.39
CA GLY A 139 12.10 -7.62 20.94
C GLY A 139 12.48 -7.61 19.47
N ALA A 140 13.11 -8.68 18.97
CA ALA A 140 13.48 -8.82 17.57
C ALA A 140 12.25 -8.88 16.64
N VAL A 141 11.18 -9.57 17.06
CA VAL A 141 9.91 -9.63 16.29
C VAL A 141 9.28 -8.25 16.21
N ARG A 142 9.21 -7.53 17.33
CA ARG A 142 8.70 -6.15 17.37
C ARG A 142 9.49 -5.22 16.45
N LYS A 143 10.82 -5.34 16.47
CA LYS A 143 11.70 -4.56 15.59
C LYS A 143 11.45 -4.87 14.11
N ALA A 144 11.36 -6.14 13.73
CA ALA A 144 11.06 -6.53 12.36
C ALA A 144 9.71 -5.99 11.86
N VAL A 145 8.67 -6.03 12.71
CA VAL A 145 7.35 -5.44 12.37
C VAL A 145 7.44 -3.92 12.20
N ALA A 146 8.23 -3.23 13.03
CA ALA A 146 8.45 -1.79 12.90
C ALA A 146 9.16 -1.43 11.57
N GLU A 147 10.17 -2.20 11.18
CA GLU A 147 10.88 -2.04 9.90
C GLU A 147 9.95 -2.25 8.70
N ILE A 148 9.04 -3.24 8.77
CA ILE A 148 8.02 -3.46 7.73
C ILE A 148 7.11 -2.24 7.61
N LYS A 149 6.63 -1.69 8.75
CA LYS A 149 5.77 -0.51 8.77
C LYS A 149 6.46 0.69 8.11
N GLU A 150 7.70 0.97 8.52
CA GLU A 150 8.47 2.11 8.01
C GLU A 150 8.67 2.04 6.49
N ARG A 151 9.08 0.88 5.98
CA ARG A 151 9.26 0.67 4.53
C ARG A 151 7.97 0.85 3.73
N LEU A 152 6.84 0.38 4.29
CA LEU A 152 5.54 0.53 3.63
C LEU A 152 5.09 2.00 3.59
N GLU A 153 5.31 2.74 4.68
CA GLU A 153 4.99 4.17 4.77
C GLU A 153 5.89 5.02 3.85
N GLU A 154 7.18 4.70 3.76
CA GLU A 154 8.12 5.34 2.84
C GLU A 154 7.71 5.12 1.39
N PHE A 155 7.56 3.85 0.98
CA PHE A 155 7.12 3.49 -0.37
C PHE A 155 5.78 4.15 -0.74
N GLY A 156 4.81 4.13 0.18
CA GLY A 156 3.51 4.74 -0.04
C GLY A 156 3.57 6.25 -0.30
N ARG A 157 4.45 6.98 0.42
CA ARG A 157 4.66 8.42 0.19
C ARG A 157 5.26 8.70 -1.18
N GLU A 158 6.28 7.94 -1.59
CA GLU A 158 6.94 8.12 -2.88
C GLU A 158 6.00 7.89 -4.05
N GLU A 159 5.23 6.80 -4.02
CA GLU A 159 4.29 6.47 -5.09
C GLU A 159 3.11 7.44 -5.13
N LEU A 160 2.62 7.91 -3.97
CA LEU A 160 1.55 8.90 -3.93
C LEU A 160 1.95 10.22 -4.59
N LEU A 161 3.20 10.65 -4.44
CA LEU A 161 3.74 11.82 -5.13
C LEU A 161 3.76 11.63 -6.65
N LYS A 162 4.16 10.45 -7.14
CA LYS A 162 4.15 10.12 -8.57
C LYS A 162 2.72 10.11 -9.12
N ILE A 163 1.78 9.48 -8.42
CA ILE A 163 0.36 9.44 -8.79
C ILE A 163 -0.21 10.86 -8.86
N SER A 164 0.04 11.68 -7.84
CA SER A 164 -0.41 13.07 -7.80
C SER A 164 0.09 13.87 -8.99
N LYS A 165 1.35 13.69 -9.39
CA LYS A 165 1.91 14.34 -10.58
C LYS A 165 1.17 13.90 -11.85
N THR A 166 1.04 12.59 -12.08
CA THR A 166 0.41 12.04 -13.29
C THR A 166 -1.05 12.47 -13.45
N VAL A 167 -1.82 12.52 -12.36
CA VAL A 167 -3.24 12.95 -12.38
C VAL A 167 -3.39 14.41 -12.84
N ASN A 168 -2.38 15.25 -12.59
CA ASN A 168 -2.42 16.68 -12.90
C ASN A 168 -1.85 17.04 -14.29
N GLU A 169 -1.27 16.09 -15.04
CA GLU A 169 -0.54 16.38 -16.29
C GLU A 169 -1.39 16.36 -17.58
N VAL A 170 -2.61 15.80 -17.57
CA VAL A 170 -3.37 15.54 -18.81
C VAL A 170 -4.63 16.43 -18.93
N PRO A 171 -4.60 17.53 -19.71
CA PRO A 171 -5.80 18.28 -20.04
C PRO A 171 -6.65 17.53 -21.08
N VAL A 172 -7.97 17.57 -20.89
CA VAL A 172 -8.98 16.85 -21.69
C VAL A 172 -9.09 17.38 -23.12
N TYR A 173 -8.76 18.66 -23.30
CA TYR A 173 -8.77 19.35 -24.58
C TYR A 173 -7.70 20.44 -24.58
N THR A 174 -7.22 20.79 -25.76
CA THR A 174 -6.41 21.98 -26.00
C THR A 174 -7.25 23.00 -26.76
N THR A 175 -7.03 24.28 -26.48
CA THR A 175 -7.68 25.36 -27.21
C THR A 175 -6.64 26.12 -28.01
N GLU A 176 -6.85 26.29 -29.30
CA GLU A 176 -5.99 27.10 -30.16
C GLU A 176 -6.72 28.40 -30.58
N SER A 177 -5.96 29.50 -30.68
CA SER A 177 -6.51 30.80 -31.10
C SER A 177 -6.69 30.84 -32.61
N ARG A 178 -7.94 30.89 -33.08
CA ARG A 178 -8.31 30.96 -34.52
C ARG A 178 -7.94 32.25 -35.25
N THR A 179 -7.15 33.13 -34.63
CA THR A 179 -6.76 34.43 -35.23
C THR A 179 -5.87 34.29 -36.46
N LEU A 180 -5.16 33.17 -36.63
CA LEU A 180 -4.30 32.90 -37.79
C LEU A 180 -5.07 32.51 -39.07
N GLU A 181 -6.24 31.87 -38.98
CA GLU A 181 -7.03 31.46 -40.16
C GLU A 181 -7.75 32.64 -40.85
N ARG A 182 -8.01 33.73 -40.12
CA ARG A 182 -8.67 34.92 -40.67
C ARG A 182 -7.79 35.70 -41.64
N ARG A 183 -6.45 35.59 -41.52
CA ARG A 183 -5.50 36.40 -42.30
C ARG A 183 -5.26 35.86 -43.71
N SER A 184 -5.51 34.58 -43.95
CA SER A 184 -5.42 33.92 -45.26
C SER A 184 -6.68 34.13 -46.11
N ARG A 185 -7.89 34.00 -45.53
CA ARG A 185 -9.16 34.16 -46.28
C ARG A 185 -9.58 35.61 -46.58
N GLY A 186 -9.13 36.58 -45.78
CA GLY A 186 -9.37 38.01 -46.06
C GLY A 186 -8.71 38.48 -47.37
N LYS A 187 -7.62 37.84 -47.80
CA LYS A 187 -6.95 38.15 -49.07
C LYS A 187 -7.72 37.64 -50.29
N GLU A 188 -8.41 36.51 -50.20
CA GLU A 188 -9.21 35.96 -51.32
C GLU A 188 -10.47 36.79 -51.60
N MET A 189 -11.15 37.30 -50.57
CA MET A 189 -12.34 38.14 -50.76
C MET A 189 -12.00 39.51 -51.37
N THR A 190 -10.79 40.03 -51.15
CA THR A 190 -10.33 41.32 -51.72
C THR A 190 -9.87 41.16 -53.18
N SER A 191 -9.39 39.97 -53.55
CA SER A 191 -8.99 39.63 -54.93
C SER A 191 -10.17 39.51 -55.91
N MET A 192 -11.38 39.20 -55.44
CA MET A 192 -12.56 39.09 -56.32
C MET A 192 -13.22 40.44 -56.64
N VAL A 193 -12.78 41.55 -56.04
CA VAL A 193 -13.40 42.89 -56.20
C VAL A 193 -12.56 43.84 -57.08
N VAL A 194 -11.40 43.41 -57.58
CA VAL A 194 -10.56 44.24 -58.46
C VAL A 194 -10.36 43.57 -59.81
N ASP A 195 -11.38 43.65 -60.66
CA ASP A 195 -11.19 43.66 -62.11
C ASP A 195 -12.12 44.72 -62.72
N ASN A 196 -11.64 45.96 -62.70
CA ASN A 196 -12.21 47.09 -63.42
C ASN A 196 -11.13 47.62 -64.38
N THR A 197 -10.87 46.89 -65.45
CA THR A 197 -10.19 47.44 -66.63
C THR A 197 -11.21 48.17 -67.53
N PRO A 198 -11.06 49.48 -67.80
CA PRO A 198 -11.92 50.17 -68.77
C PRO A 198 -11.58 49.72 -70.20
N PRO A 199 -12.55 49.77 -71.15
CA PRO A 199 -12.29 49.41 -72.55
C PRO A 199 -11.41 50.46 -73.25
N PRO A 200 -10.58 50.08 -74.23
CA PRO A 200 -9.77 51.04 -74.97
C PRO A 200 -10.61 51.85 -75.97
N GLU A 201 -10.36 53.16 -76.02
CA GLU A 201 -11.02 54.10 -76.92
C GLU A 201 -10.64 53.89 -78.42
N PRO A 202 -11.56 54.19 -79.36
CA PRO A 202 -11.32 54.00 -80.78
C PRO A 202 -10.38 55.07 -81.36
N LYS A 203 -9.34 54.61 -82.08
CA LYS A 203 -8.40 55.48 -82.79
C LYS A 203 -9.02 56.02 -84.09
N THR A 204 -9.36 57.30 -84.10
CA THR A 204 -9.54 58.09 -85.33
C THR A 204 -8.16 58.46 -85.88
N ARG A 205 -7.89 58.15 -87.15
CA ARG A 205 -6.75 58.68 -87.89
C ARG A 205 -7.28 59.45 -89.10
N ALA A 206 -6.89 60.72 -89.16
CA ALA A 206 -7.02 61.60 -90.33
C ALA A 206 -6.05 61.18 -91.45
#